data_AF-A0A933IMV3-F1
#
_entry.id   AF-A0A933IMV3-F1
#
_cell.length_a   1.000
_cell.length_b   1.000
_cell.length_c   1.000
_cell.angle_alpha   90.00
_cell.angle_beta   90.00
_cell.angle_gamma   90.00
#
_symmetry.space_group_name_H-M   'P 1'
#
loop_
_entity.id
_entity.type
_entity.pdbx_description
1 polymer ?
#
loop_
_entity_poly.entity_id
_entity_poly.type
_entity_poly.pdbx_seq_one_letter_code
_entity_poly.pdbx_strand_id
1 'polypeptide(L)'
;MSQHLVDRKEPPPGISSFTKIRLGWISPEQAVLVQPGDTRYAFLSPLAKKGGTLVVKIPLPQGRYYLVENRQTLGFDRMLPDSGILVLKVDPEVREGSGTVRVMNADPRFADFSHATFRPDKENRSLFLDSGSNVAVIPLWAEGGNHGVLVTTPDKSRSAVQAAMAIQRLLKRFPEPRNEKQDMAVREAVASFKRLDFNASSQKARELPD
;
A
#
# COMPACT_ATOMS: atom_id res chain seq x y z
N MET A 1 20.28 -1.62 -11.72
CA MET A 1 20.24 -3.06 -12.08
C MET A 1 19.02 -3.68 -11.44
N SER A 2 18.24 -4.46 -12.18
CA SER A 2 17.07 -5.15 -11.65
C SER A 2 17.54 -6.30 -10.76
N GLN A 3 17.30 -6.21 -9.45
CA GLN A 3 17.54 -7.32 -8.52
C GLN A 3 16.39 -8.30 -8.66
N HIS A 4 16.50 -9.22 -9.62
CA HIS A 4 15.60 -10.35 -9.71
C HIS A 4 16.15 -11.47 -8.83
N LEU A 5 15.30 -12.01 -7.96
CA LEU A 5 15.53 -13.33 -7.37
C LEU A 5 15.50 -14.35 -8.52
N VAL A 6 16.65 -14.94 -8.87
CA VAL A 6 16.75 -15.85 -10.02
C VAL A 6 16.65 -17.29 -9.53
N ASP A 7 15.42 -17.81 -9.39
CA ASP A 7 15.20 -19.24 -9.54
C ASP A 7 14.95 -19.53 -11.03
N ARG A 8 15.88 -20.24 -11.68
CA ARG A 8 15.80 -20.55 -13.11
C ARG A 8 14.63 -21.50 -13.47
N LYS A 9 14.01 -22.15 -12.49
CA LYS A 9 12.90 -23.08 -12.69
C LYS A 9 11.53 -22.41 -12.60
N GLU A 10 11.48 -21.20 -12.05
CA GLU A 10 10.23 -20.45 -11.88
C GLU A 10 10.13 -19.32 -12.92
N PRO A 11 8.92 -18.93 -13.33
CA PRO A 11 8.74 -17.79 -14.22
C PRO A 11 9.17 -16.49 -13.51
N PRO A 12 9.58 -15.46 -14.26
CA PRO A 12 9.92 -14.18 -13.66
C PRO A 12 8.70 -13.56 -12.96
N PRO A 13 8.92 -12.73 -11.91
CA PRO A 13 7.86 -11.97 -11.27
C PRO A 13 7.03 -11.14 -12.25
N GLY A 14 5.78 -10.86 -11.88
CA GLY A 14 4.88 -10.05 -12.68
C GLY A 14 5.43 -8.64 -12.91
N ILE A 15 5.10 -8.08 -14.09
CA ILE A 15 5.45 -6.71 -14.44
C ILE A 15 4.72 -5.68 -13.57
N SER A 16 5.37 -4.54 -13.32
CA SER A 16 4.85 -3.44 -12.50
C SER A 16 3.60 -2.78 -13.10
N SER A 17 2.86 -2.05 -12.26
CA SER A 17 1.73 -1.22 -12.67
C SER A 17 2.12 -0.20 -13.74
N PHE A 18 3.32 0.38 -13.69
CA PHE A 18 3.82 1.29 -14.74
C PHE A 18 3.77 0.64 -16.12
N THR A 19 4.34 -0.57 -16.24
CA THR A 19 4.36 -1.30 -17.51
C THR A 19 2.96 -1.71 -17.93
N LYS A 20 2.14 -2.20 -16.99
CA LYS A 20 0.75 -2.58 -17.30
C LYS A 20 -0.11 -1.41 -17.79
N ILE A 21 0.05 -0.21 -17.21
CA ILE A 21 -0.63 1.00 -17.68
C ILE A 21 -0.20 1.32 -19.12
N ARG A 22 1.11 1.30 -19.41
CA ARG A 22 1.64 1.60 -20.76
C ARG A 22 1.19 0.58 -21.82
N LEU A 23 0.97 -0.67 -21.42
CA LEU A 23 0.43 -1.72 -22.29
C LEU A 23 -1.10 -1.69 -22.42
N GLY A 24 -1.79 -0.79 -21.71
CA GLY A 24 -3.26 -0.72 -21.69
C GLY A 24 -3.93 -1.86 -20.92
N TRP A 25 -3.19 -2.56 -20.04
CA TRP A 25 -3.71 -3.68 -19.24
C TRP A 25 -4.35 -3.24 -17.92
N ILE A 26 -4.14 -1.99 -17.53
CA ILE A 26 -4.84 -1.32 -16.42
C ILE A 26 -5.61 -0.17 -17.06
N SER A 27 -6.95 -0.23 -17.00
CA SER A 27 -7.80 0.84 -17.50
C SER A 27 -7.85 2.02 -16.51
N PRO A 28 -8.27 3.22 -16.94
CA PRO A 28 -8.41 4.37 -16.05
C PRO A 28 -9.31 4.12 -14.83
N GLU A 29 -10.34 3.28 -14.98
CA GLU A 29 -11.29 2.94 -13.90
C GLU A 29 -10.66 2.04 -12.83
N GLN A 30 -9.58 1.34 -13.17
CA GLN A 30 -8.79 0.53 -12.24
C GLN A 30 -7.69 1.32 -11.53
N ALA A 31 -7.57 2.62 -11.84
CA ALA A 31 -6.61 3.52 -11.24
C ALA A 31 -7.30 4.61 -10.41
N VAL A 32 -6.84 4.80 -9.18
CA VAL A 32 -7.30 5.90 -8.32
C VAL A 32 -6.30 7.04 -8.38
N LEU A 33 -6.75 8.23 -8.78
CA LEU A 33 -5.95 9.45 -8.72
C LEU A 33 -6.10 10.12 -7.34
N VAL A 34 -4.98 10.50 -6.73
CA VAL A 34 -4.93 11.29 -5.48
C VAL A 34 -3.92 12.42 -5.66
N GLN A 35 -4.32 13.68 -5.47
CA GLN A 35 -3.37 14.79 -5.57
C GLN A 35 -2.50 14.86 -4.32
N PRO A 36 -1.25 15.34 -4.42
CA PRO A 36 -0.49 15.73 -3.25
C PRO A 36 -1.28 16.73 -2.38
N GLY A 37 -1.28 16.55 -1.06
CA GLY A 37 -2.13 17.34 -0.16
C GLY A 37 -3.50 16.71 0.17
N ASP A 38 -4.02 15.82 -0.68
CA ASP A 38 -5.30 15.17 -0.44
C ASP A 38 -5.17 14.01 0.56
N THR A 39 -6.30 13.65 1.15
CA THR A 39 -6.43 12.43 1.98
C THR A 39 -7.46 11.50 1.35
N ARG A 40 -7.02 10.33 0.89
CA ARG A 40 -7.90 9.32 0.27
C ARG A 40 -7.41 7.91 0.56
N TYR A 41 -8.33 7.04 0.97
CA TYR A 41 -8.06 5.61 1.08
C TYR A 41 -8.56 4.85 -0.15
N ALA A 42 -7.94 3.72 -0.45
CA ALA A 42 -8.36 2.78 -1.49
C ALA A 42 -8.04 1.34 -1.07
N PHE A 43 -8.79 0.37 -1.59
CA PHE A 43 -8.44 -1.06 -1.48
C PHE A 43 -7.93 -1.54 -2.83
N LEU A 44 -6.70 -2.03 -2.84
CA LEU A 44 -6.02 -2.50 -4.05
C LEU A 44 -6.11 -4.00 -4.15
N SER A 45 -6.67 -4.50 -5.24
CA SER A 45 -6.56 -5.92 -5.59
C SER A 45 -5.10 -6.29 -5.87
N PRO A 46 -4.66 -7.52 -5.58
CA PRO A 46 -3.31 -7.96 -5.90
C PRO A 46 -3.02 -7.76 -7.40
N LEU A 47 -1.90 -7.15 -7.72
CA LEU A 47 -1.57 -6.77 -9.11
C LEU A 47 -1.51 -7.97 -10.06
N ALA A 48 -1.17 -9.16 -9.53
CA ALA A 48 -1.15 -10.42 -10.29
C ALA A 48 -2.55 -10.99 -10.59
N LYS A 49 -3.64 -10.44 -10.02
CA LYS A 49 -5.03 -10.79 -10.33
C LYS A 49 -5.71 -9.69 -11.14
N LYS A 50 -6.78 -10.05 -11.86
CA LYS A 50 -7.78 -9.07 -12.29
C LYS A 50 -8.55 -8.59 -11.06
N GLY A 51 -8.98 -7.34 -11.03
CA GLY A 51 -9.69 -6.76 -9.90
C GLY A 51 -10.26 -5.38 -10.22
N GLY A 52 -10.92 -4.77 -9.24
CA GLY A 52 -11.48 -3.43 -9.33
C GLY A 52 -10.37 -2.38 -9.40
N THR A 53 -9.93 -1.87 -8.27
CA THR A 53 -8.77 -0.96 -8.22
C THR A 53 -7.47 -1.75 -8.12
N LEU A 54 -6.51 -1.45 -9.00
CA LEU A 54 -5.20 -2.11 -9.05
C LEU A 54 -4.05 -1.19 -8.65
N VAL A 55 -4.23 0.14 -8.79
CA VAL A 55 -3.17 1.11 -8.57
C VAL A 55 -3.71 2.43 -8.06
N VAL A 56 -2.95 3.10 -7.20
CA VAL A 56 -3.13 4.54 -6.91
C VAL A 56 -2.02 5.31 -7.62
N LYS A 57 -2.38 6.38 -8.34
CA LYS A 57 -1.45 7.32 -8.97
C LYS A 57 -1.47 8.64 -8.21
N ILE A 58 -0.28 9.13 -7.86
CA ILE A 58 -0.07 10.41 -7.16
C ILE A 58 0.82 11.28 -8.06
N PRO A 59 0.27 12.27 -8.77
CA PRO A 59 1.05 13.12 -9.67
C PRO A 59 1.98 14.02 -8.87
N LEU A 60 3.15 14.32 -9.44
CA LEU A 60 4.17 15.21 -8.90
C LEU A 60 4.53 16.27 -9.97
N PRO A 61 5.21 17.36 -9.59
CA PRO A 61 5.69 18.35 -10.56
C PRO A 61 6.60 17.73 -11.64
N GLN A 62 6.59 18.34 -12.83
CA GLN A 62 7.42 17.95 -13.98
C GLN A 62 7.08 16.54 -14.53
N GLY A 63 5.80 16.16 -14.52
CA GLY A 63 5.34 14.89 -15.09
C GLY A 63 5.74 13.64 -14.31
N ARG A 64 6.47 13.78 -13.20
CA ARG A 64 6.81 12.70 -12.26
C ARG A 64 5.56 12.24 -11.52
N TYR A 65 5.56 11.03 -10.99
CA TYR A 65 4.46 10.53 -10.17
C TYR A 65 4.87 9.35 -9.31
N TYR A 66 4.11 9.09 -8.25
CA TYR A 66 4.13 7.80 -7.56
C TYR A 66 3.05 6.89 -8.13
N LEU A 67 3.35 5.60 -8.22
CA LEU A 67 2.37 4.52 -8.33
C LEU A 67 2.43 3.68 -7.06
N VAL A 68 1.27 3.34 -6.52
CA VAL A 68 1.14 2.47 -5.35
C VAL A 68 0.39 1.22 -5.77
N GLU A 69 1.02 0.06 -5.58
CA GLU A 69 0.50 -1.24 -6.04
C GLU A 69 0.54 -2.29 -4.94
N ASN A 70 -0.40 -3.24 -4.97
CA ASN A 70 -0.46 -4.36 -4.04
C ASN A 70 0.23 -5.60 -4.64
N ARG A 71 1.38 -5.99 -4.08
CA ARG A 71 2.15 -7.17 -4.50
C ARG A 71 1.98 -8.30 -3.48
N GLN A 72 1.53 -9.45 -3.95
CA GLN A 72 1.24 -10.62 -3.11
C GLN A 72 1.89 -11.85 -3.74
N THR A 73 2.32 -12.82 -2.91
CA THR A 73 2.99 -14.05 -3.35
C THR A 73 2.01 -15.02 -4.01
N LEU A 74 1.54 -14.68 -5.21
CA LEU A 74 0.57 -15.46 -5.98
C LEU A 74 0.80 -15.31 -7.48
N GLY A 75 0.36 -16.30 -8.28
CA GLY A 75 0.49 -16.26 -9.73
C GLY A 75 1.96 -16.15 -10.17
N PHE A 76 2.28 -15.15 -10.99
CA PHE A 76 3.66 -14.84 -11.38
C PHE A 76 4.48 -14.24 -10.24
N ASP A 77 3.85 -13.66 -9.22
CA ASP A 77 4.53 -13.02 -8.09
C ASP A 77 4.89 -14.01 -6.96
N ARG A 78 4.73 -15.32 -7.17
CA ARG A 78 4.95 -16.36 -6.14
C ARG A 78 6.37 -16.39 -5.56
N MET A 79 7.37 -15.92 -6.34
CA MET A 79 8.78 -15.87 -5.96
C MET A 79 9.25 -14.48 -5.53
N LEU A 80 8.33 -13.51 -5.35
CA LEU A 80 8.74 -12.21 -4.83
C LEU A 80 9.34 -12.37 -3.43
N PRO A 81 10.44 -11.67 -3.11
CA PRO A 81 11.12 -11.80 -1.83
C PRO A 81 10.35 -11.12 -0.68
N ASP A 82 9.25 -10.43 -0.98
CA ASP A 82 8.43 -9.69 -0.04
C ASP A 82 6.99 -9.50 -0.57
N SER A 83 6.05 -9.21 0.33
CA SER A 83 4.64 -8.97 -0.02
C SER A 83 4.00 -7.86 0.82
N GLY A 84 3.17 -7.05 0.18
CA GLY A 84 2.58 -5.85 0.75
C GLY A 84 2.35 -4.75 -0.28
N ILE A 85 2.35 -3.50 0.18
CA ILE A 85 2.20 -2.32 -0.67
C ILE A 85 3.56 -1.91 -1.21
N LEU A 86 3.73 -1.83 -2.52
CA LEU A 86 4.94 -1.32 -3.16
C LEU A 86 4.68 0.11 -3.67
N VAL A 87 5.60 1.02 -3.41
CA VAL A 87 5.57 2.39 -3.94
C VAL A 87 6.65 2.52 -5.01
N LEU A 88 6.25 2.95 -6.20
CA LEU A 88 7.13 3.20 -7.34
C LEU A 88 7.21 4.69 -7.60
N LYS A 89 8.41 5.27 -7.69
CA LYS A 89 8.63 6.61 -8.22
C LYS A 89 8.89 6.52 -9.71
N VAL A 90 8.09 7.24 -10.50
CA VAL A 90 8.22 7.32 -11.94
C VAL A 90 8.69 8.71 -12.34
N ASP A 91 9.72 8.75 -13.16
CA ASP A 91 10.27 9.96 -13.75
C ASP A 91 10.37 9.76 -15.27
N PRO A 92 9.44 10.32 -16.07
CA PRO A 92 9.43 10.09 -17.51
C PRO A 92 10.53 10.87 -18.25
N GLU A 93 11.12 11.89 -17.64
CA GLU A 93 12.11 12.77 -18.26
C GLU A 93 13.52 12.17 -18.24
N VAL A 94 13.78 11.17 -17.39
CA VAL A 94 15.07 10.49 -17.38
C VAL A 94 15.18 9.55 -18.58
N ARG A 95 16.35 9.58 -19.24
CA ARG A 95 16.68 8.69 -20.36
C ARG A 95 16.39 7.24 -19.99
N GLU A 96 15.72 6.51 -20.88
CA GLU A 96 15.46 5.09 -20.70
C GLU A 96 16.73 4.31 -20.33
N GLY A 97 16.59 3.37 -19.40
CA GLY A 97 17.73 2.66 -18.79
C GLY A 97 18.35 3.38 -17.59
N SER A 98 18.00 4.65 -17.32
CA SER A 98 18.55 5.44 -16.20
C SER A 98 17.67 5.43 -14.94
N GLY A 99 16.68 4.52 -14.89
CA GLY A 99 15.78 4.39 -13.75
C GLY A 99 14.49 5.21 -13.86
N THR A 100 13.85 5.20 -15.03
CA THR A 100 12.50 5.76 -15.26
C THR A 100 11.49 5.31 -14.20
N VAL A 101 11.64 4.08 -13.69
CA VAL A 101 10.87 3.56 -12.56
C VAL A 101 11.83 3.14 -11.46
N ARG A 102 11.62 3.62 -10.24
CA ARG A 102 12.38 3.23 -9.05
C ARG A 102 11.45 2.73 -7.95
N VAL A 103 11.81 1.61 -7.33
CA VAL A 103 11.15 1.12 -6.12
C VAL A 103 11.57 2.00 -4.95
N MET A 104 10.59 2.52 -4.21
CA MET A 104 10.83 3.20 -2.94
C MET A 104 10.93 2.13 -1.85
N ASN A 105 12.14 1.64 -1.59
CA ASN A 105 12.39 0.54 -0.66
C ASN A 105 12.03 0.94 0.79
N ALA A 106 11.08 0.24 1.39
CA ALA A 106 10.64 0.49 2.77
C ALA A 106 11.74 0.25 3.82
N ASP A 107 12.70 -0.64 3.54
CA ASP A 107 13.85 -0.88 4.41
C ASP A 107 15.13 -1.18 3.60
N PRO A 108 15.90 -0.15 3.21
CA PRO A 108 17.08 -0.30 2.36
C PRO A 108 18.27 -1.00 3.03
N ARG A 109 18.17 -1.32 4.32
CA ARG A 109 19.20 -2.08 5.05
C ARG A 109 19.23 -3.55 4.64
N PHE A 110 18.15 -4.04 4.02
CA PHE A 110 18.03 -5.41 3.56
C PHE A 110 18.29 -5.50 2.04
N ALA A 111 19.12 -6.46 1.67
CA ALA A 111 19.46 -6.74 0.28
C ALA A 111 18.26 -7.29 -0.51
N ASP A 112 18.39 -7.24 -1.84
CA ASP A 112 17.52 -7.91 -2.81
C ASP A 112 16.02 -7.61 -2.67
N PHE A 113 15.71 -6.39 -2.19
CA PHE A 113 14.33 -5.93 -1.97
C PHE A 113 13.49 -6.84 -1.06
N SER A 114 14.12 -7.67 -0.23
CA SER A 114 13.44 -8.59 0.70
C SER A 114 12.56 -7.88 1.72
N HIS A 115 12.77 -6.58 1.95
CA HIS A 115 11.94 -5.74 2.80
C HIS A 115 11.39 -4.50 2.07
N ALA A 116 11.19 -4.57 0.75
CA ALA A 116 10.83 -3.40 -0.07
C ALA A 116 9.40 -2.90 0.10
N THR A 117 8.46 -3.75 0.49
CA THR A 117 7.05 -3.36 0.61
C THR A 117 6.74 -2.69 1.94
N PHE A 118 5.82 -1.74 1.92
CA PHE A 118 5.22 -1.16 3.11
C PHE A 118 4.13 -2.09 3.63
N ARG A 119 4.08 -2.29 4.95
CA ARG A 119 3.15 -3.20 5.63
C ARG A 119 2.59 -2.64 6.94
N PRO A 120 1.31 -2.87 7.26
CA PRO A 120 0.68 -2.36 8.49
C PRO A 120 1.15 -3.11 9.75
N ASP A 121 1.71 -4.31 9.59
CA ASP A 121 2.13 -5.19 10.69
C ASP A 121 3.62 -5.06 11.05
N LYS A 122 4.35 -4.14 10.41
CA LYS A 122 5.77 -3.87 10.63
C LYS A 122 5.97 -2.38 10.87
N GLU A 123 6.27 -1.99 12.10
CA GLU A 123 6.34 -0.57 12.51
C GLU A 123 7.36 0.24 11.70
N ASN A 124 8.52 -0.34 11.38
CA ASN A 124 9.54 0.32 10.55
C ASN A 124 9.19 0.38 9.05
N ARG A 125 8.07 -0.23 8.63
CA ARG A 125 7.62 -0.31 7.23
C ARG A 125 6.16 0.13 7.08
N SER A 126 5.59 0.79 8.08
CA SER A 126 4.17 1.19 8.10
C SER A 126 3.91 2.58 7.51
N LEU A 127 4.93 3.23 6.94
CA LEU A 127 4.82 4.58 6.40
C LEU A 127 5.87 4.81 5.31
N PHE A 128 5.40 5.19 4.13
CA PHE A 128 6.22 5.91 3.15
C PHE A 128 6.00 7.42 3.33
N LEU A 129 7.08 8.20 3.34
CA LEU A 129 7.02 9.64 3.54
C LEU A 129 7.88 10.37 2.50
N ASP A 130 7.27 11.34 1.81
CA ASP A 130 7.95 12.33 0.98
C ASP A 130 7.44 13.73 1.36
N SER A 131 8.07 14.33 2.37
CA SER A 131 7.73 15.66 2.85
C SER A 131 7.92 16.76 1.80
N GLY A 132 8.89 16.60 0.89
CA GLY A 132 9.14 17.56 -0.18
C GLY A 132 8.01 17.61 -1.21
N SER A 133 7.29 16.50 -1.37
CA SER A 133 6.10 16.42 -2.22
C SER A 133 4.79 16.53 -1.45
N ASN A 134 4.80 16.73 -0.12
CA ASN A 134 3.61 16.69 0.74
C ASN A 134 2.80 15.37 0.61
N VAL A 135 3.49 14.23 0.54
CA VAL A 135 2.88 12.90 0.36
C VAL A 135 3.30 11.95 1.48
N ALA A 136 2.33 11.24 2.02
CA ALA A 136 2.49 10.08 2.88
C ALA A 136 1.62 8.93 2.35
N VAL A 137 2.16 7.71 2.34
CA VAL A 137 1.42 6.49 1.96
C VAL A 137 1.50 5.49 3.11
N ILE A 138 0.33 5.09 3.61
CA ILE A 138 0.19 4.22 4.78
C ILE A 138 -0.52 2.94 4.34
N PRO A 139 0.12 1.77 4.42
CA PRO A 139 -0.55 0.50 4.20
C PRO A 139 -1.55 0.25 5.34
N LEU A 140 -2.74 -0.26 4.99
CA LEU A 140 -3.84 -0.53 5.92
C LEU A 140 -4.12 -2.03 5.99
N TRP A 141 -5.17 -2.41 6.71
CA TRP A 141 -5.61 -3.80 6.79
C TRP A 141 -6.07 -4.36 5.44
N ALA A 142 -6.14 -5.69 5.35
CA ALA A 142 -6.69 -6.39 4.21
C ALA A 142 -8.21 -6.62 4.37
N GLU A 143 -8.95 -6.56 3.27
CA GLU A 143 -10.41 -6.79 3.21
C GLU A 143 -10.73 -7.54 1.91
N GLY A 144 -11.34 -8.72 2.00
CA GLY A 144 -11.71 -9.52 0.82
C GLY A 144 -10.55 -9.90 -0.10
N GLY A 145 -9.33 -10.06 0.43
CA GLY A 145 -8.12 -10.34 -0.34
C GLY A 145 -7.48 -9.11 -1.02
N ASN A 146 -8.08 -7.93 -0.86
CA ASN A 146 -7.50 -6.64 -1.25
C ASN A 146 -6.71 -6.05 -0.07
N HIS A 147 -5.71 -5.23 -0.36
CA HIS A 147 -4.92 -4.54 0.66
C HIS A 147 -5.28 -3.05 0.67
N GLY A 148 -5.64 -2.51 1.83
CA GLY A 148 -5.97 -1.11 1.97
C GLY A 148 -4.73 -0.23 1.92
N VAL A 149 -4.88 0.99 1.43
CA VAL A 149 -3.86 2.04 1.48
C VAL A 149 -4.52 3.37 1.76
N LEU A 150 -3.88 4.22 2.56
CA LEU A 150 -4.22 5.63 2.73
C LEU A 150 -3.11 6.47 2.10
N VAL A 151 -3.47 7.32 1.15
CA VAL A 151 -2.63 8.44 0.72
C VAL A 151 -3.07 9.66 1.50
N THR A 152 -2.12 10.37 2.11
CA THR A 152 -2.37 11.54 2.96
C THR A 152 -1.14 12.44 2.97
N THR A 153 -1.10 13.38 3.90
CA THR A 153 -0.01 14.32 4.10
C THR A 153 0.87 13.94 5.31
N PRO A 154 2.14 14.37 5.35
CA PRO A 154 3.04 14.19 6.50
C PRO A 154 2.44 14.58 7.86
N ASP A 155 1.72 15.71 7.94
CA ASP A 155 1.13 16.22 9.19
C ASP A 155 0.03 15.29 9.74
N LYS A 156 -0.74 14.64 8.87
CA LYS A 156 -1.77 13.66 9.25
C LYS A 156 -1.22 12.26 9.46
N SER A 157 0.00 11.98 9.00
CA SER A 157 0.54 10.61 8.93
C SER A 157 0.64 9.95 10.31
N ARG A 158 1.02 10.69 11.36
CA ARG A 158 1.22 10.13 12.70
C ARG A 158 -0.06 9.53 13.28
N SER A 159 -1.14 10.29 13.33
CA SER A 159 -2.43 9.82 13.84
C SER A 159 -3.00 8.71 12.96
N ALA A 160 -2.83 8.82 11.64
CA ALA A 160 -3.29 7.80 10.69
C ALA A 160 -2.56 6.45 10.87
N VAL A 161 -1.24 6.45 11.04
CA VAL A 161 -0.45 5.24 11.34
C VAL A 161 -0.90 4.62 12.66
N GLN A 162 -1.08 5.43 13.71
CA GLN A 162 -1.54 4.95 15.01
C GLN A 162 -2.93 4.28 14.93
N ALA A 163 -3.86 4.88 14.19
CA ALA A 163 -5.19 4.33 13.96
C ALA A 163 -5.15 3.03 13.14
N ALA A 164 -4.37 3.01 12.04
CA ALA A 164 -4.20 1.83 11.21
C ALA A 164 -3.59 0.65 11.99
N MET A 165 -2.57 0.91 12.82
CA MET A 165 -1.99 -0.10 13.70
C MET A 165 -2.98 -0.60 14.75
N ALA A 166 -3.79 0.29 15.34
CA ALA A 166 -4.78 -0.09 16.32
C ALA A 166 -5.85 -1.00 15.70
N ILE A 167 -6.36 -0.67 14.51
CA ILE A 167 -7.28 -1.54 13.75
C ILE A 167 -6.62 -2.88 13.41
N GLN A 168 -5.37 -2.86 12.92
CA GLN A 168 -4.65 -4.09 12.57
C GLN A 168 -4.47 -5.01 13.79
N ARG A 169 -4.18 -4.46 14.97
CA ARG A 169 -4.10 -5.22 16.23
C ARG A 169 -5.47 -5.77 16.62
N LEU A 170 -6.54 -4.97 16.51
CA LEU A 170 -7.90 -5.40 16.80
C LEU A 170 -8.33 -6.57 15.90
N LEU A 171 -8.09 -6.48 14.59
CA LEU A 171 -8.40 -7.55 13.63
C LEU A 171 -7.60 -8.82 13.89
N LYS A 172 -6.32 -8.70 14.29
CA LYS A 172 -5.50 -9.86 14.68
C LYS A 172 -5.98 -10.50 15.99
N ARG A 173 -6.42 -9.69 16.94
CA ARG A 173 -6.94 -10.16 18.24
C ARG A 173 -8.27 -10.88 18.08
N PHE A 174 -9.14 -10.39 17.19
CA PHE A 174 -10.45 -10.96 16.91
C PHE A 174 -10.56 -11.34 15.42
N PRO A 175 -10.05 -12.51 15.00
CA PRO A 175 -10.27 -13.03 13.66
C PRO A 175 -11.74 -13.45 13.45
N GLU A 176 -12.14 -13.63 12.19
CA GLU A 176 -13.47 -14.17 11.86
C GLU A 176 -13.59 -15.66 12.24
N PRO A 177 -14.77 -16.14 12.69
CA PRO A 177 -16.00 -15.38 12.95
C PRO A 177 -15.96 -14.62 14.28
N ARG A 178 -16.56 -13.42 14.34
CA ARG A 178 -16.67 -12.59 15.55
C ARG A 178 -18.07 -12.62 16.16
N ASN A 179 -18.17 -12.31 17.46
CA ASN A 179 -19.48 -12.03 18.09
C ASN A 179 -19.93 -10.58 17.84
N GLU A 180 -21.20 -10.28 18.14
CA GLU A 180 -21.81 -8.96 17.89
C GLU A 180 -21.00 -7.79 18.46
N LYS A 181 -20.47 -7.94 19.69
CA LYS A 181 -19.69 -6.88 20.36
C LYS A 181 -18.35 -6.65 19.66
N GLN A 182 -17.67 -7.72 19.28
CA GLN A 182 -16.39 -7.67 18.55
C GLN A 182 -16.57 -7.07 17.16
N ASP A 183 -17.61 -7.48 16.43
CA ASP A 183 -17.92 -6.94 15.11
C ASP A 183 -18.28 -5.47 15.15
N MET A 184 -19.10 -5.06 16.14
CA MET A 184 -19.45 -3.65 16.33
C MET A 184 -18.20 -2.80 16.57
N ALA A 185 -17.28 -3.23 17.43
CA ALA A 185 -16.05 -2.49 17.68
C ALA A 185 -15.15 -2.35 16.45
N VAL A 186 -14.95 -3.44 15.69
CA VAL A 186 -14.20 -3.39 14.42
C VAL A 186 -14.87 -2.42 13.45
N ARG A 187 -16.19 -2.54 13.28
CA ARG A 187 -16.98 -1.70 12.37
C ARG A 187 -16.86 -0.22 12.74
N GLU A 188 -16.98 0.14 14.01
CA GLU A 188 -16.91 1.53 14.45
C GLU A 188 -15.51 2.14 14.31
N ALA A 189 -14.47 1.36 14.64
CA ALA A 189 -13.08 1.80 14.47
C ALA A 189 -12.76 2.05 12.99
N VAL A 190 -13.14 1.11 12.11
CA VAL A 190 -12.99 1.23 10.66
C VAL A 190 -13.84 2.37 10.08
N ALA A 191 -15.08 2.54 10.54
CA ALA A 191 -15.95 3.63 10.08
C ALA A 191 -15.38 5.00 10.44
N SER A 192 -14.80 5.14 11.64
CA SER A 192 -14.15 6.39 12.06
C SER A 192 -12.88 6.66 11.23
N PHE A 193 -12.09 5.61 10.93
CA PHE A 193 -10.94 5.73 10.03
C PHE A 193 -11.36 6.21 8.64
N LYS A 194 -12.43 5.61 8.07
CA LYS A 194 -12.95 5.96 6.75
C LYS A 194 -13.51 7.39 6.69
N ARG A 195 -13.97 7.94 7.83
CA ARG A 195 -14.34 9.36 7.99
C ARG A 195 -13.14 10.29 8.25
N LEU A 196 -11.91 9.77 8.20
CA LEU A 196 -10.66 10.48 8.47
C LEU A 196 -10.51 10.98 9.91
N ASP A 197 -11.32 10.46 10.84
CA ASP A 197 -11.17 10.70 12.28
C ASP A 197 -10.26 9.62 12.89
N PHE A 198 -8.95 9.83 12.70
CA PHE A 198 -7.94 8.86 13.12
C PHE A 198 -7.84 8.74 14.65
N ASN A 199 -8.11 9.81 15.39
CA ASN A 199 -8.06 9.78 16.85
C ASN A 199 -9.23 8.97 17.41
N ALA A 200 -10.46 9.23 16.98
CA ALA A 200 -11.62 8.43 17.39
C ALA A 200 -11.49 6.97 16.93
N SER A 201 -10.96 6.75 15.72
CA SER A 201 -10.66 5.40 15.22
C SER A 201 -9.70 4.65 16.14
N SER A 202 -8.57 5.27 16.51
CA SER A 202 -7.59 4.65 17.40
C SER A 202 -8.14 4.42 18.81
N GLN A 203 -9.00 5.30 19.31
CA GLN A 203 -9.63 5.13 20.62
C GLN A 203 -10.57 3.92 20.59
N LYS A 204 -11.51 3.90 19.64
CA LYS A 204 -12.48 2.80 19.46
C LYS A 204 -11.81 1.45 19.26
N ALA A 205 -10.70 1.40 18.52
CA ALA A 205 -9.95 0.17 18.33
C ALA A 205 -9.32 -0.39 19.63
N ARG A 206 -9.20 0.42 20.69
CA ARG A 206 -8.62 0.05 21.99
C ARG A 206 -9.67 -0.12 23.10
N GLU A 207 -10.93 0.21 22.84
CA GLU A 207 -12.02 0.23 23.84
C GLU A 207 -12.47 -1.16 24.29
N LEU A 208 -12.18 -2.23 23.53
CA LEU A 208 -12.51 -3.59 23.95
C LEU A 208 -11.46 -4.12 24.97
N PRO A 209 -11.81 -4.27 26.26
CA PRO A 209 -10.91 -4.82 27.27
C PRO A 209 -10.60 -6.30 27.00
N ASP A 210 -9.56 -6.81 27.66
CA ASP A 210 -9.07 -8.19 27.57
C ASP A 210 -10.13 -9.27 27.81
#